data_AF-A0A661JZX3-F1
#
_entry.id   AF-A0A661JZX3-F1
#
_cell.length_a   1.000
_cell.length_b   1.000
_cell.length_c   1.000
_cell.angle_alpha   90.00
_cell.angle_beta   90.00
_cell.angle_gamma   90.00
#
_symmetry.space_group_name_H-M   'P 1'
#
loop_
_entity.id
_entity.type
_entity.pdbx_description
1 polymer ?
#
loop_
_entity_poly.entity_id
_entity_poly.type
_entity_poly.pdbx_seq_one_letter_code
_entity_poly.pdbx_strand_id
1 'polypeptide(L)'
;MYTSRFEVSHIEKIRRSVYVFLRDELERRLLDIALVTPYRSCEARGVPYPFAEPGEMRPKKRELSREYLDTRPFLIIFMEEALSEEHQKYIRFSNSNRVRKDNISLIPGFNLQKSIYSGVHFFERESFFELLEELLDVDYALLIQRDTRYKKRNRYSLTHFHVKIDWPTAEAAEDLAKELRYISKNLYEKGERYADALQQKLFEYYGWHHQSVGGRRTAALVAAQYLKSVPGLSTVYVSSSESRTFTRYSERGVGRYAIIELDKSYAEELATSNGININAFHQGYVLGESEEHYAVLFFVMYRHTEWGIPPMDGKLRILNPDYNWLAVDVELVLPLPNAISFRPIRAKWVYKT
;
A
#
# COMPACT_ATOMS: atom_id res chain seq x y z
N MET A 1 -10.06 15.15 5.92
CA MET A 1 -9.67 16.02 4.79
C MET A 1 -8.24 16.48 5.02
N TYR A 2 -7.32 16.15 4.11
CA TYR A 2 -5.90 16.48 4.29
C TYR A 2 -5.65 17.98 4.09
N THR A 3 -4.99 18.62 5.05
CA THR A 3 -4.56 20.03 4.91
C THR A 3 -3.45 20.12 3.87
N SER A 4 -3.58 21.01 2.88
CA SER A 4 -2.60 21.16 1.81
C SER A 4 -1.24 21.60 2.37
N ARG A 5 -0.14 21.26 1.67
CA ARG A 5 1.20 21.75 2.05
C ARG A 5 1.27 23.27 2.12
N PHE A 6 0.43 23.98 1.36
CA PHE A 6 0.37 25.44 1.37
C PHE A 6 -0.34 26.02 2.60
N GLU A 7 -1.16 25.23 3.29
CA GLU A 7 -1.99 25.65 4.41
C GLU A 7 -1.39 25.31 5.78
N VAL A 8 -0.23 24.63 5.80
CA VAL A 8 0.46 24.24 7.05
C VAL A 8 1.66 25.14 7.36
N SER A 9 2.02 25.22 8.64
CA SER A 9 3.14 26.02 9.13
C SER A 9 4.50 25.51 8.60
N HIS A 10 5.55 26.32 8.69
CA HIS A 10 6.89 25.93 8.21
C HIS A 10 7.43 24.65 8.89
N ILE A 11 7.18 24.48 10.20
CA ILE A 11 7.58 23.27 10.94
C ILE A 11 6.88 22.03 10.38
N GLU A 12 5.60 22.14 10.06
CA GLU A 12 4.81 21.06 9.49
C GLU A 12 5.22 20.75 8.04
N LYS A 13 5.61 21.77 7.26
CA LYS A 13 6.21 21.58 5.92
C LYS A 13 7.48 20.74 6.00
N ILE A 14 8.36 21.02 6.97
CA ILE A 14 9.58 20.23 7.19
C ILE A 14 9.21 18.81 7.61
N ARG A 15 8.32 18.65 8.59
CA ARG A 15 7.86 17.33 9.05
C ARG A 15 7.29 16.49 7.91
N ARG A 16 6.42 17.06 7.09
CA ARG A 16 5.83 16.40 5.93
C ARG A 16 6.86 16.05 4.87
N SER A 17 7.86 16.90 4.63
CA SER A 17 9.00 16.55 3.77
C SER A 17 9.77 15.34 4.28
N VAL A 18 10.07 15.29 5.59
CA VAL A 18 10.75 14.14 6.20
C VAL A 18 9.89 12.88 6.08
N TYR A 19 8.59 12.98 6.38
CA TYR A 19 7.65 11.87 6.23
C TYR A 19 7.65 11.30 4.80
N VAL A 20 7.50 12.16 3.79
CA VAL A 20 7.47 11.74 2.38
C VAL A 20 8.79 11.07 1.99
N PHE A 21 9.93 11.63 2.39
CA PHE A 21 11.23 11.01 2.13
C PHE A 21 11.35 9.61 2.75
N LEU A 22 11.02 9.47 4.04
CA LEU A 22 11.09 8.17 4.73
C LEU A 22 10.05 7.18 4.18
N ARG A 23 8.92 7.67 3.69
CA ARG A 23 7.89 6.85 3.04
C ARG A 23 8.42 6.25 1.75
N ASP A 24 9.14 7.03 0.95
CA ASP A 24 9.73 6.56 -0.30
C ASP A 24 10.86 5.52 -0.02
N GLU A 25 11.66 5.71 1.03
CA GLU A 25 12.65 4.71 1.49
C GLU A 25 11.99 3.42 2.01
N LEU A 26 10.91 3.55 2.80
CA LEU A 26 10.14 2.40 3.27
C LEU A 26 9.57 1.61 2.10
N GLU A 27 8.96 2.30 1.14
CA GLU A 27 8.37 1.69 -0.04
C GLU A 27 9.41 0.93 -0.87
N ARG A 28 10.60 1.49 -1.07
CA ARG A 28 11.71 0.83 -1.76
C ARG A 28 12.08 -0.50 -1.08
N ARG A 29 12.16 -0.53 0.26
CA ARG A 29 12.45 -1.78 0.99
C ARG A 29 11.28 -2.76 0.96
N LEU A 30 10.03 -2.27 1.04
CA LEU A 30 8.84 -3.13 0.97
C LEU A 30 8.66 -3.77 -0.42
N LEU A 31 9.05 -3.08 -1.49
CA LEU A 31 9.09 -3.66 -2.84
C LEU A 31 10.04 -4.86 -2.90
N ASP A 32 11.21 -4.71 -2.30
CA ASP A 32 12.20 -5.77 -2.25
C ASP A 32 11.69 -6.98 -1.45
N ILE A 33 11.05 -6.73 -0.30
CA ILE A 33 10.47 -7.79 0.56
C ILE A 33 9.27 -8.47 -0.11
N ALA A 34 8.37 -7.71 -0.73
CA ALA A 34 7.10 -8.24 -1.24
C ALA A 34 7.23 -8.92 -2.60
N LEU A 35 8.18 -8.48 -3.45
CA LEU A 35 8.25 -8.86 -4.86
C LEU A 35 9.62 -9.43 -5.24
N VAL A 36 10.70 -8.66 -5.05
CA VAL A 36 12.03 -9.05 -5.56
C VAL A 36 12.58 -10.27 -4.83
N THR A 37 12.50 -10.31 -3.51
CA THR A 37 12.99 -11.44 -2.70
C THR A 37 12.24 -12.74 -3.02
N PRO A 38 10.88 -12.76 -3.06
CA PRO A 38 10.13 -13.90 -3.56
C PRO A 38 10.54 -14.34 -4.96
N TYR A 39 10.70 -13.40 -5.89
CA TYR A 39 11.12 -13.70 -7.26
C TYR A 39 12.49 -14.41 -7.31
N ARG A 40 13.49 -13.86 -6.62
CA ARG A 40 14.83 -14.46 -6.51
C ARG A 40 14.80 -15.84 -5.84
N SER A 41 13.91 -16.05 -4.86
CA SER A 41 13.72 -17.34 -4.20
C SER A 41 13.12 -18.40 -5.14
N CYS A 42 12.19 -18.01 -6.02
CA CYS A 42 11.67 -18.87 -7.07
C CYS A 42 12.77 -19.25 -8.08
N GLU A 43 13.56 -18.28 -8.54
CA GLU A 43 14.70 -18.53 -9.44
C GLU A 43 15.71 -19.49 -8.81
N ALA A 44 16.10 -19.28 -7.54
CA ALA A 44 17.07 -20.12 -6.85
C ALA A 44 16.60 -21.58 -6.66
N ARG A 45 15.28 -21.79 -6.56
CA ARG A 45 14.67 -23.14 -6.46
C ARG A 45 14.34 -23.74 -7.84
N GLY A 46 14.52 -22.99 -8.93
CA GLY A 46 14.13 -23.43 -10.27
C GLY A 46 12.62 -23.63 -10.43
N VAL A 47 11.79 -22.91 -9.66
CA VAL A 47 10.33 -22.96 -9.76
C VAL A 47 9.80 -21.72 -10.49
N PRO A 48 8.77 -21.86 -11.34
CA PRO A 48 8.18 -20.71 -12.03
C PRO A 48 7.63 -19.68 -11.03
N TYR A 49 8.03 -18.41 -11.21
CA TYR A 49 7.42 -17.31 -10.45
C TYR A 49 5.99 -17.07 -10.95
N PRO A 50 5.01 -16.90 -10.06
CA PRO A 50 3.65 -16.63 -10.49
C PRO A 50 3.52 -15.16 -10.88
N PHE A 51 3.74 -14.81 -12.15
CA PHE A 51 3.60 -13.42 -12.61
C PHE A 51 2.16 -12.91 -12.53
N ALA A 52 2.00 -11.59 -12.31
CA ALA A 52 0.68 -10.96 -12.35
C ALA A 52 0.19 -10.83 -13.79
N GLU A 53 -1.10 -11.10 -14.04
CA GLU A 53 -1.71 -10.91 -15.35
C GLU A 53 -2.24 -9.48 -15.56
N PRO A 54 -2.36 -8.98 -16.82
CA PRO A 54 -2.92 -7.66 -17.12
C PRO A 54 -4.27 -7.41 -16.45
N GLY A 55 -5.12 -8.43 -16.40
CA GLY A 55 -6.42 -8.35 -15.75
C GLY A 55 -6.33 -8.03 -14.25
N GLU A 56 -5.38 -8.60 -13.51
CA GLU A 56 -5.30 -8.45 -12.04
C GLU A 56 -4.99 -7.01 -11.60
N MET A 57 -4.43 -6.23 -12.52
CA MET A 57 -4.18 -4.80 -12.36
C MET A 57 -5.39 -3.95 -12.77
N ARG A 58 -6.54 -4.56 -13.10
CA ARG A 58 -7.79 -3.82 -13.34
C ARG A 58 -8.56 -3.66 -12.03
N PRO A 59 -9.14 -2.48 -11.73
CA PRO A 59 -9.86 -2.22 -10.47
C PRO A 59 -11.01 -3.18 -10.15
N LYS A 60 -11.67 -3.73 -11.18
CA LYS A 60 -12.91 -4.51 -11.07
C LYS A 60 -12.74 -6.03 -11.26
N LYS A 61 -11.52 -6.58 -11.42
CA LYS A 61 -11.37 -8.02 -11.72
C LYS A 61 -11.94 -8.84 -10.56
N ARG A 62 -12.98 -9.61 -10.88
CA ARG A 62 -13.62 -10.56 -9.98
C ARG A 62 -12.94 -11.91 -10.16
N GLU A 63 -11.85 -12.12 -9.45
CA GLU A 63 -11.16 -13.41 -9.44
C GLU A 63 -10.80 -13.82 -8.03
N LEU A 64 -11.14 -15.06 -7.70
CA LEU A 64 -10.65 -15.72 -6.51
C LEU A 64 -9.22 -16.18 -6.82
N SER A 65 -8.26 -15.67 -6.06
CA SER A 65 -6.86 -16.04 -6.23
C SER A 65 -6.46 -17.12 -5.24
N ARG A 66 -5.53 -17.99 -5.63
CA ARG A 66 -4.93 -18.99 -4.75
C ARG A 66 -3.87 -18.33 -3.87
N GLU A 67 -3.68 -18.82 -2.66
CA GLU A 67 -2.54 -18.41 -1.83
C GLU A 67 -1.22 -18.97 -2.37
N TYR A 68 -0.22 -18.11 -2.51
CA TYR A 68 1.14 -18.46 -2.87
C TYR A 68 2.02 -18.49 -1.61
N LEU A 69 2.80 -19.55 -1.44
CA LEU A 69 3.64 -19.73 -0.25
C LEU A 69 4.85 -18.80 -0.23
N ASP A 70 5.31 -18.37 -1.41
CA ASP A 70 6.57 -17.64 -1.56
C ASP A 70 6.42 -16.12 -1.37
N THR A 71 5.18 -15.64 -1.31
CA THR A 71 4.87 -14.24 -1.06
C THR A 71 4.89 -13.94 0.43
N ARG A 72 5.45 -12.80 0.83
CA ARG A 72 5.43 -12.35 2.22
C ARG A 72 4.25 -11.41 2.48
N PRO A 73 3.20 -11.84 3.19
CA PRO A 73 2.06 -10.97 3.48
C PRO A 73 2.39 -10.03 4.63
N PHE A 74 1.94 -8.77 4.55
CA PHE A 74 2.08 -7.81 5.64
C PHE A 74 1.05 -6.69 5.55
N LEU A 75 0.81 -6.03 6.68
CA LEU A 75 0.03 -4.79 6.77
C LEU A 75 0.84 -3.78 7.58
N ILE A 76 1.10 -2.61 7.03
CA ILE A 76 1.86 -1.57 7.72
C ILE A 76 1.11 -0.25 7.60
N ILE A 77 0.97 0.45 8.73
CA ILE A 77 0.42 1.79 8.81
C ILE A 77 1.56 2.74 9.13
N PHE A 78 1.78 3.73 8.27
CA PHE A 78 2.80 4.76 8.46
C PHE A 78 2.17 6.14 8.53
N MET A 79 2.28 6.76 9.71
CA MET A 79 1.65 8.05 10.03
C MET A 79 2.67 9.19 10.10
N GLU A 80 2.30 10.36 9.55
CA GLU A 80 3.05 11.62 9.71
C GLU A 80 3.03 12.09 11.17
N GLU A 81 1.94 11.83 11.88
CA GLU A 81 1.75 12.20 13.28
C GLU A 81 1.43 10.98 14.14
N ALA A 82 1.57 11.13 15.46
CA ALA A 82 1.21 10.04 16.37
C ALA A 82 -0.31 9.92 16.52
N LEU A 83 -0.82 8.69 16.51
CA LEU A 83 -2.22 8.40 16.81
C LEU A 83 -2.51 8.65 18.29
N SER A 84 -3.51 9.48 18.56
CA SER A 84 -4.07 9.72 19.90
C SER A 84 -4.84 8.49 20.40
N GLU A 85 -4.93 8.35 21.72
CA GLU A 85 -5.59 7.19 22.36
C GLU A 85 -7.08 7.09 22.02
N GLU A 86 -7.73 8.18 21.62
CA GLU A 86 -9.15 8.18 21.18
C GLU A 86 -9.39 7.25 19.98
N HIS A 87 -8.36 7.04 19.14
CA HIS A 87 -8.45 6.16 17.99
C HIS A 87 -8.25 4.67 18.34
N GLN A 88 -7.88 4.33 19.58
CA GLN A 88 -7.69 2.95 20.03
C GLN A 88 -8.96 2.11 19.96
N LYS A 89 -10.14 2.73 19.88
CA LYS A 89 -11.41 2.01 19.66
C LYS A 89 -11.39 1.22 18.35
N TYR A 90 -10.79 1.78 17.31
CA TYR A 90 -10.89 1.30 15.93
C TYR A 90 -9.55 0.82 15.36
N ILE A 91 -8.43 1.33 15.87
CA ILE A 91 -7.08 0.83 15.61
C ILE A 91 -6.47 0.44 16.95
N ARG A 92 -6.40 -0.85 17.27
CA ARG A 92 -5.95 -1.37 18.56
C ARG A 92 -4.43 -1.32 18.68
N PHE A 93 -3.91 -0.23 19.24
CA PHE A 93 -2.54 -0.13 19.70
C PHE A 93 -2.54 0.14 21.22
N SER A 94 -1.70 -0.55 21.97
CA SER A 94 -1.66 -0.47 23.43
C SER A 94 -0.23 -0.65 23.95
N ASN A 95 -0.04 -0.54 25.27
CA ASN A 95 1.28 -0.77 25.85
C ASN A 95 1.76 -2.22 25.72
N SER A 96 0.86 -3.21 25.58
CA SER A 96 1.23 -4.63 25.47
C SER A 96 1.79 -5.01 24.11
N ASN A 97 1.43 -4.29 23.04
CA ASN A 97 1.93 -4.53 21.68
C ASN A 97 2.92 -3.45 21.22
N ARG A 98 3.44 -2.66 22.16
CA ARG A 98 4.46 -1.65 21.91
C ARG A 98 5.82 -2.30 21.68
N VAL A 99 6.60 -1.77 20.75
CA VAL A 99 7.99 -2.19 20.49
C VAL A 99 8.87 -1.81 21.68
N ARG A 100 9.04 -2.76 22.59
CA ARG A 100 9.88 -2.71 23.80
C ARG A 100 10.52 -4.07 24.00
N LYS A 101 11.65 -4.09 24.69
CA LYS A 101 12.39 -5.33 24.97
C LYS A 101 11.49 -6.40 25.57
N ASP A 102 10.74 -6.04 26.61
CA ASP A 102 9.88 -6.98 27.35
C ASP A 102 8.78 -7.58 26.47
N ASN A 103 8.17 -6.78 25.59
CA ASN A 103 7.11 -7.25 24.69
C ASN A 103 7.67 -8.09 23.54
N ILE A 104 8.82 -7.71 22.98
CA ILE A 104 9.47 -8.45 21.90
C ILE A 104 9.96 -9.81 22.40
N SER A 105 10.45 -9.90 23.64
CA SER A 105 10.86 -11.19 24.22
C SER A 105 9.74 -12.22 24.36
N LEU A 106 8.47 -11.81 24.20
CA LEU A 106 7.33 -12.72 24.18
C LEU A 106 7.11 -13.37 22.81
N ILE A 107 7.76 -12.87 21.74
CA ILE A 107 7.60 -13.40 20.39
C ILE A 107 8.47 -14.66 20.25
N PRO A 108 7.88 -15.84 19.98
CA PRO A 108 8.65 -17.07 19.80
C PRO A 108 9.61 -16.98 18.61
N GLY A 109 10.82 -17.52 18.76
CA GLY A 109 11.81 -17.56 17.67
C GLY A 109 12.47 -16.23 17.32
N PHE A 110 12.14 -15.16 18.06
CA PHE A 110 12.69 -13.83 17.82
C PHE A 110 14.12 -13.73 18.36
N ASN A 111 15.10 -14.01 17.48
CA ASN A 111 16.52 -13.97 17.78
C ASN A 111 17.17 -12.70 17.23
N LEU A 112 16.95 -11.56 17.89
CA LEU A 112 17.80 -10.39 17.64
C LEU A 112 19.22 -10.74 18.11
N GLN A 113 20.11 -11.09 17.18
CA GLN A 113 21.51 -11.46 17.44
C GLN A 113 22.29 -10.39 18.22
N LYS A 114 21.75 -9.18 18.33
CA LYS A 114 22.30 -8.09 19.13
C LYS A 114 21.17 -7.56 19.99
N SER A 115 21.40 -7.47 21.30
CA SER A 115 20.48 -6.84 22.26
C SER A 115 19.78 -5.64 21.63
N ILE A 116 18.45 -5.54 21.73
CA ILE A 116 17.71 -4.33 21.32
C ILE A 116 18.36 -3.15 22.04
N TYR A 117 19.32 -2.50 21.39
CA TYR A 117 19.89 -1.28 21.89
C TYR A 117 18.78 -0.26 21.87
N SER A 118 18.75 0.61 22.88
CA SER A 118 17.76 1.68 22.98
C SER A 118 17.75 2.49 21.68
N GLY A 119 16.77 2.23 20.81
CA GLY A 119 16.56 2.99 19.58
C GLY A 119 16.70 2.24 18.25
N VAL A 120 16.85 0.91 18.21
CA VAL A 120 16.79 0.12 16.95
C VAL A 120 15.50 0.39 16.16
N HIS A 121 14.40 0.66 16.86
CA HIS A 121 13.10 0.94 16.28
C HIS A 121 12.97 2.31 15.60
N PHE A 122 13.99 3.17 15.63
CA PHE A 122 13.96 4.46 14.91
C PHE A 122 14.41 4.29 13.46
N PHE A 123 13.68 4.92 12.53
CA PHE A 123 13.92 4.83 11.10
C PHE A 123 15.35 5.24 10.68
N GLU A 124 15.96 6.18 11.42
CA GLU A 124 17.33 6.67 11.16
C GLU A 124 18.43 5.63 11.43
N ARG A 125 18.10 4.47 12.02
CA ARG A 125 19.08 3.42 12.32
C ARG A 125 19.19 2.44 11.17
N GLU A 126 20.41 1.98 10.91
CA GLU A 126 20.67 0.95 9.91
C GLU A 126 19.91 -0.36 10.19
N SER A 127 19.80 -0.73 11.48
CA SER A 127 19.08 -1.93 11.93
C SER A 127 17.55 -1.78 11.98
N PHE A 128 16.99 -0.66 11.54
CA PHE A 128 15.54 -0.45 11.53
C PHE A 128 14.84 -1.47 10.63
N PHE A 129 15.36 -1.69 9.42
CA PHE A 129 14.74 -2.59 8.44
C PHE A 129 14.92 -4.06 8.82
N GLU A 130 16.02 -4.42 9.48
CA GLU A 130 16.21 -5.75 10.07
C GLU A 130 15.09 -6.04 11.09
N LEU A 131 14.86 -5.12 12.04
CA LEU A 131 13.77 -5.23 13.01
C LEU A 131 12.39 -5.24 12.35
N LEU A 132 12.18 -4.38 11.33
CA LEU A 132 10.92 -4.32 10.59
C LEU A 132 10.61 -5.70 10.01
N GLU A 133 11.58 -6.29 9.31
CA GLU A 133 11.43 -7.59 8.65
C GLU A 133 11.15 -8.71 9.63
N GLU A 134 11.87 -8.81 10.76
CA GLU A 134 11.57 -9.84 11.76
C GLU A 134 10.14 -9.69 12.34
N LEU A 135 9.64 -8.46 12.43
CA LEU A 135 8.30 -8.19 12.95
C LEU A 135 7.19 -8.35 11.89
N LEU A 136 7.50 -8.45 10.59
CA LEU A 136 6.49 -8.71 9.56
C LEU A 136 5.82 -10.07 9.71
N ASP A 137 6.52 -11.03 10.33
CA ASP A 137 6.00 -12.40 10.53
C ASP A 137 5.05 -12.48 11.74
N VAL A 138 4.95 -11.41 12.54
CA VAL A 138 3.96 -11.31 13.61
C VAL A 138 2.62 -10.93 13.01
N ASP A 139 1.57 -11.65 13.41
CA ASP A 139 0.19 -11.39 12.97
C ASP A 139 -0.25 -9.92 13.10
N TYR A 140 -1.16 -9.51 12.22
CA TYR A 140 -1.77 -8.18 12.08
C TYR A 140 -0.83 -7.10 11.53
N ALA A 141 -1.02 -5.84 11.95
CA ALA A 141 -0.36 -4.69 11.38
C ALA A 141 0.83 -4.20 12.20
N LEU A 142 1.80 -3.60 11.51
CA LEU A 142 2.85 -2.79 12.11
C LEU A 142 2.45 -1.31 12.07
N LEU A 143 2.76 -0.56 13.13
CA LEU A 143 2.48 0.88 13.21
C LEU A 143 3.77 1.69 13.35
N ILE A 144 4.08 2.44 12.31
CA ILE A 144 5.15 3.43 12.26
C ILE A 144 4.53 4.81 12.45
N GLN A 145 5.04 5.59 13.39
CA GLN A 145 4.54 6.93 13.65
C GLN A 145 5.63 7.82 14.24
N ARG A 146 5.34 9.12 14.32
CA ARG A 146 6.26 10.11 14.88
C ARG A 146 6.49 9.90 16.38
N ASP A 147 7.73 10.03 16.82
CA ASP A 147 8.07 10.09 18.24
C ASP A 147 7.73 11.48 18.82
N THR A 148 6.69 11.53 19.67
CA THR A 148 6.20 12.77 20.28
C THR A 148 7.00 13.23 21.49
N ARG A 149 7.92 12.39 22.02
CA ARG A 149 8.72 12.71 23.21
C ARG A 149 9.66 13.90 22.99
N TYR A 150 10.13 14.09 21.75
CA TYR A 150 11.07 15.15 21.39
C TYR A 150 10.55 15.97 20.22
N LYS A 151 9.58 16.86 20.48
CA LYS A 151 8.90 17.68 19.44
C LYS A 151 9.84 18.46 18.50
N LYS A 152 11.07 18.77 18.92
CA LYS A 152 12.08 19.48 18.11
C LYS A 152 12.72 18.62 17.01
N ARG A 153 12.64 17.29 17.06
CA ARG A 153 13.17 16.40 16.03
C ARG A 153 12.04 15.61 15.37
N ASN A 154 11.99 15.60 14.05
CA ASN A 154 11.01 14.84 13.28
C ASN A 154 11.48 13.40 13.12
N ARG A 155 11.47 12.64 14.23
CA ARG A 155 11.87 11.23 14.24
C ARG A 155 10.65 10.34 14.12
N TYR A 156 10.80 9.27 13.33
CA TYR A 156 9.80 8.25 13.16
C TYR A 156 10.32 6.93 13.68
N SER A 157 9.44 6.13 14.25
CA SER A 157 9.79 4.82 14.77
C SER A 157 8.70 3.80 14.59
N LEU A 158 9.11 2.55 14.52
CA LEU A 158 8.23 1.40 14.64
C LEU A 158 7.78 1.33 16.10
N THR A 159 6.54 1.74 16.35
CA THR A 159 6.05 1.96 17.71
C THR A 159 5.31 0.76 18.26
N HIS A 160 4.51 0.10 17.42
CA HIS A 160 3.69 -1.05 17.81
C HIS A 160 3.77 -2.12 16.73
N PHE A 161 3.70 -3.37 17.17
CA PHE A 161 3.48 -4.55 16.35
C PHE A 161 2.09 -5.11 16.69
N HIS A 162 1.57 -6.07 15.94
CA HIS A 162 0.29 -6.72 16.23
C HIS A 162 -0.89 -5.74 16.42
N VAL A 163 -0.95 -4.69 15.60
CA VAL A 163 -2.00 -3.67 15.65
C VAL A 163 -3.23 -4.17 14.89
N LYS A 164 -4.38 -4.22 15.55
CA LYS A 164 -5.64 -4.72 14.96
C LYS A 164 -6.51 -3.59 14.44
N ILE A 165 -7.24 -3.84 13.35
CA ILE A 165 -8.18 -2.90 12.75
C ILE A 165 -9.59 -3.42 13.03
N ASP A 166 -10.28 -2.75 13.96
CA ASP A 166 -11.59 -3.17 14.47
C ASP A 166 -12.71 -2.23 13.99
N TRP A 167 -12.43 -1.34 13.02
CA TRP A 167 -13.49 -0.50 12.43
C TRP A 167 -14.35 -1.35 11.47
N PRO A 168 -15.68 -1.42 11.65
CA PRO A 168 -16.51 -2.24 10.79
C PRO A 168 -16.51 -1.76 9.33
N THR A 169 -16.50 -2.70 8.39
CA THR A 169 -16.60 -2.41 6.94
C THR A 169 -17.85 -1.58 6.61
N ALA A 170 -18.96 -1.85 7.29
CA ALA A 170 -20.20 -1.08 7.12
C ALA A 170 -20.04 0.38 7.57
N GLU A 171 -19.34 0.64 8.68
CA GLU A 171 -19.05 2.02 9.13
C GLU A 171 -18.10 2.72 8.14
N ALA A 172 -17.09 2.01 7.62
CA ALA A 172 -16.19 2.55 6.59
C ALA A 172 -16.93 2.89 5.28
N ALA A 173 -17.86 2.04 4.86
CA ALA A 173 -18.68 2.27 3.68
C ALA A 173 -19.65 3.44 3.89
N GLU A 174 -20.24 3.55 5.09
CA GLU A 174 -21.11 4.67 5.46
C GLU A 174 -20.35 6.00 5.43
N ASP A 175 -19.16 6.04 6.03
CA ASP A 175 -18.30 7.22 6.06
C ASP A 175 -17.93 7.68 4.64
N LEU A 176 -17.46 6.75 3.79
CA LEU A 176 -17.17 7.06 2.39
C LEU A 176 -18.41 7.52 1.62
N ALA A 177 -19.56 6.86 1.83
CA ALA A 177 -20.79 7.21 1.13
C ALA A 177 -21.33 8.59 1.54
N LYS A 178 -21.11 9.01 2.79
CA LYS A 178 -21.37 10.37 3.27
C LYS A 178 -20.42 11.39 2.63
N GLU A 179 -19.12 11.08 2.60
CA GLU A 179 -18.07 11.89 1.97
C GLU A 179 -18.42 12.18 0.50
N LEU A 180 -18.81 11.13 -0.23
CA LEU A 180 -19.16 11.19 -1.65
C LEU A 180 -20.61 11.63 -1.93
N ARG A 181 -21.36 11.97 -0.89
CA ARG A 181 -22.75 12.46 -0.95
C ARG A 181 -23.73 11.47 -1.60
N TYR A 182 -23.50 10.16 -1.49
CA TYR A 182 -24.48 9.14 -1.91
C TYR A 182 -25.56 8.88 -0.85
N ILE A 183 -25.25 9.19 0.41
CA ILE A 183 -26.16 9.16 1.56
C ILE A 183 -25.96 10.40 2.43
N SER A 184 -26.92 10.71 3.30
CA SER A 184 -26.83 11.84 4.22
C SER A 184 -26.64 11.45 5.68
N LYS A 185 -27.30 10.39 6.15
CA LYS A 185 -27.40 10.07 7.58
C LYS A 185 -26.86 8.69 7.91
N ASN A 186 -27.45 7.65 7.33
CA ASN A 186 -27.16 6.26 7.68
C ASN A 186 -27.04 5.39 6.43
N LEU A 187 -26.23 4.33 6.49
CA LEU A 187 -25.96 3.42 5.38
C LEU A 187 -27.24 2.80 4.80
N TYR A 188 -28.17 2.43 5.69
CA TYR A 188 -29.42 1.76 5.35
C TYR A 188 -30.57 2.73 5.04
N GLU A 189 -30.33 4.04 4.94
CA GLU A 189 -31.41 5.03 4.73
C GLU A 189 -32.17 4.85 3.41
N LYS A 190 -31.55 4.19 2.41
CA LYS A 190 -32.15 3.83 1.11
C LYS A 190 -32.41 2.32 0.97
N GLY A 191 -32.41 1.58 2.08
CA GLY A 191 -32.65 0.13 2.13
C GLY A 191 -31.38 -0.73 2.02
N GLU A 192 -31.54 -2.02 2.33
CA GLU A 192 -30.45 -3.01 2.43
C GLU A 192 -29.67 -3.19 1.12
N ARG A 193 -30.37 -3.32 -0.01
CA ARG A 193 -29.71 -3.46 -1.33
C ARG A 193 -28.80 -2.27 -1.67
N TYR A 194 -29.18 -1.06 -1.26
CA TYR A 194 -28.37 0.13 -1.48
C TYR A 194 -27.15 0.15 -0.56
N ALA A 195 -27.33 -0.25 0.70
CA ALA A 195 -26.24 -0.42 1.67
C ALA A 195 -25.20 -1.44 1.18
N ASP A 196 -25.65 -2.59 0.66
CA ASP A 196 -24.77 -3.62 0.09
C ASP A 196 -24.00 -3.08 -1.12
N ALA A 197 -24.67 -2.38 -2.03
CA ALA A 197 -24.03 -1.79 -3.19
C ALA A 197 -22.96 -0.74 -2.78
N LEU A 198 -23.21 0.05 -1.74
CA LEU A 198 -22.21 0.99 -1.20
C LEU A 198 -21.02 0.28 -0.57
N GLN A 199 -21.25 -0.82 0.17
CA GLN A 199 -20.15 -1.64 0.69
C GLN A 199 -19.32 -2.22 -0.44
N GLN A 200 -19.93 -2.71 -1.52
CA GLN A 200 -19.19 -3.17 -2.71
C GLN A 200 -18.35 -2.05 -3.33
N LYS A 201 -18.91 -0.83 -3.39
CA LYS A 201 -18.21 0.35 -3.90
C LYS A 201 -17.06 0.82 -3.01
N LEU A 202 -17.10 0.58 -1.70
CA LEU A 202 -15.94 0.80 -0.83
C LEU A 202 -14.74 -0.02 -1.31
N PHE A 203 -14.93 -1.31 -1.63
CA PHE A 203 -13.84 -2.13 -2.15
C PHE A 203 -13.32 -1.60 -3.50
N GLU A 204 -14.23 -1.22 -4.41
CA GLU A 204 -13.87 -0.66 -5.71
C GLU A 204 -13.07 0.65 -5.58
N TYR A 205 -13.47 1.52 -4.64
CA TYR A 205 -12.79 2.77 -4.34
C TYR A 205 -11.31 2.56 -3.95
N TYR A 206 -11.03 1.43 -3.30
CA TYR A 206 -9.68 1.00 -2.91
C TYR A 206 -9.05 -0.01 -3.88
N GLY A 207 -9.63 -0.19 -5.07
CA GLY A 207 -9.06 -0.96 -6.17
C GLY A 207 -9.24 -2.46 -6.07
N TRP A 208 -10.20 -2.94 -5.28
CA TRP A 208 -10.49 -4.35 -5.16
C TRP A 208 -11.94 -4.70 -5.47
N HIS A 209 -12.19 -5.97 -5.79
CA HIS A 209 -13.53 -6.50 -5.92
C HIS A 209 -13.98 -7.17 -4.61
N HIS A 210 -15.12 -6.78 -4.06
CA HIS A 210 -15.61 -7.20 -2.73
C HIS A 210 -15.54 -8.72 -2.41
N GLN A 211 -15.74 -9.59 -3.40
CA GLN A 211 -15.70 -11.06 -3.20
C GLN A 211 -14.30 -11.67 -3.21
N SER A 212 -13.30 -10.95 -3.73
CA SER A 212 -11.94 -11.47 -3.93
C SER A 212 -10.94 -10.93 -2.92
N VAL A 213 -11.41 -10.31 -1.83
CA VAL A 213 -10.57 -9.61 -0.85
C VAL A 213 -10.45 -10.41 0.43
N GLY A 214 -9.25 -10.94 0.68
CA GLY A 214 -8.90 -11.57 1.95
C GLY A 214 -8.84 -10.58 3.12
N GLY A 215 -8.89 -11.10 4.35
CA GLY A 215 -9.04 -10.30 5.57
C GLY A 215 -8.00 -9.18 5.75
N ARG A 216 -6.74 -9.41 5.36
CA ARG A 216 -5.66 -8.41 5.47
C ARG A 216 -5.88 -7.20 4.55
N ARG A 217 -6.38 -7.43 3.32
CA ARG A 217 -6.70 -6.35 2.36
C ARG A 217 -7.95 -5.57 2.81
N THR A 218 -8.94 -6.25 3.41
CA THR A 218 -10.09 -5.60 4.05
C THR A 218 -9.65 -4.72 5.23
N ALA A 219 -8.78 -5.23 6.12
CA ALA A 219 -8.24 -4.43 7.21
C ALA A 219 -7.46 -3.20 6.69
N ALA A 220 -6.70 -3.35 5.59
CA ALA A 220 -5.94 -2.27 5.00
C ALA A 220 -6.81 -1.15 4.42
N LEU A 221 -7.86 -1.48 3.64
CA LEU A 221 -8.74 -0.47 3.06
C LEU A 221 -9.60 0.23 4.13
N VAL A 222 -10.04 -0.52 5.15
CA VAL A 222 -10.79 0.04 6.28
C VAL A 222 -9.90 0.99 7.08
N ALA A 223 -8.65 0.60 7.36
CA ALA A 223 -7.68 1.49 8.01
C ALA A 223 -7.44 2.75 7.15
N ALA A 224 -7.27 2.59 5.84
CA ALA A 224 -7.07 3.73 4.94
C ALA A 224 -8.25 4.70 4.94
N GLN A 225 -9.50 4.21 4.97
CA GLN A 225 -10.68 5.08 5.07
C GLN A 225 -10.75 5.76 6.43
N TYR A 226 -10.54 5.04 7.52
CA TYR A 226 -10.58 5.60 8.88
C TYR A 226 -9.57 6.74 9.04
N LEU A 227 -8.33 6.51 8.57
CA LEU A 227 -7.22 7.44 8.73
C LEU A 227 -7.35 8.72 7.90
N LYS A 228 -8.33 8.84 6.98
CA LYS A 228 -8.66 10.12 6.31
C LYS A 228 -9.21 11.18 7.28
N SER A 229 -9.81 10.72 8.38
CA SER A 229 -10.36 11.57 9.45
C SER A 229 -9.28 12.04 10.44
N VAL A 230 -8.14 11.33 10.49
CA VAL A 230 -7.04 11.63 11.41
C VAL A 230 -6.16 12.75 10.84
N PRO A 231 -5.74 13.74 11.66
CA PRO A 231 -4.84 14.79 11.21
C PRO A 231 -3.48 14.28 10.72
N GLY A 232 -2.96 14.89 9.66
CA GLY A 232 -1.67 14.54 9.04
C GLY A 232 -1.80 13.57 7.87
N LEU A 233 -0.68 13.29 7.19
CA LEU A 233 -0.64 12.25 6.18
C LEU A 233 -0.57 10.86 6.81
N SER A 234 -1.17 9.90 6.12
CA SER A 234 -1.13 8.49 6.47
C SER A 234 -0.93 7.67 5.20
N THR A 235 -0.16 6.60 5.30
CA THR A 235 0.07 5.65 4.22
C THR A 235 -0.14 4.25 4.76
N VAL A 236 -0.98 3.47 4.10
CA VAL A 236 -1.25 2.07 4.46
C VAL A 236 -0.69 1.19 3.36
N TYR A 237 0.16 0.25 3.74
CA TYR A 237 0.81 -0.71 2.87
C TYR A 237 0.24 -2.09 3.12
N VAL A 238 -0.08 -2.82 2.06
CA VAL A 238 -0.56 -4.19 2.16
C VAL A 238 0.06 -5.07 1.10
N SER A 239 0.59 -6.20 1.55
CA SER A 239 0.95 -7.35 0.71
C SER A 239 0.11 -8.53 1.16
N SER A 240 -0.40 -9.31 0.21
CA SER A 240 -1.23 -10.48 0.47
C SER A 240 -0.79 -11.63 -0.41
N SER A 241 -0.75 -12.81 0.18
CA SER A 241 -0.33 -14.04 -0.48
C SER A 241 -1.23 -14.47 -1.63
N GLU A 242 -2.45 -13.96 -1.67
CA GLU A 242 -3.41 -14.24 -2.74
C GLU A 242 -3.12 -13.40 -3.99
N SER A 243 -2.61 -12.19 -3.83
CA SER A 243 -2.66 -11.17 -4.89
C SER A 243 -1.34 -10.93 -5.62
N ARG A 244 -0.22 -11.49 -5.13
CA ARG A 244 1.13 -11.33 -5.73
C ARG A 244 1.50 -9.88 -6.05
N THR A 245 0.87 -8.97 -5.33
CA THR A 245 0.96 -7.53 -5.52
C THR A 245 1.19 -6.89 -4.18
N PHE A 246 1.86 -5.76 -4.25
CA PHE A 246 2.04 -4.84 -3.14
C PHE A 246 1.18 -3.62 -3.41
N THR A 247 0.29 -3.26 -2.48
CA THR A 247 -0.63 -2.12 -2.65
C THR A 247 -0.36 -1.06 -1.58
N ARG A 248 -0.41 0.20 -2.02
CA ARG A 248 -0.27 1.40 -1.20
C ARG A 248 -1.53 2.24 -1.29
N TYR A 249 -2.05 2.63 -0.13
CA TYR A 249 -3.05 3.67 0.00
C TYR A 249 -2.42 4.91 0.62
N SER A 250 -2.60 6.07 -0.04
CA SER A 250 -2.01 7.34 0.38
C SER A 250 -2.91 8.51 -0.01
N GLU A 251 -2.48 9.73 0.29
CA GLU A 251 -3.13 10.96 -0.17
C GLU A 251 -3.18 11.09 -1.70
N ARG A 252 -2.31 10.36 -2.41
CA ARG A 252 -2.26 10.34 -3.89
C ARG A 252 -3.18 9.27 -4.51
N GLY A 253 -3.96 8.58 -3.68
CA GLY A 253 -4.83 7.49 -4.12
C GLY A 253 -4.17 6.12 -3.96
N VAL A 254 -4.63 5.18 -4.79
CA VAL A 254 -4.24 3.77 -4.76
C VAL A 254 -3.07 3.54 -5.72
N GLY A 255 -1.98 2.96 -5.23
CA GLY A 255 -0.87 2.47 -6.03
C GLY A 255 -0.73 0.96 -5.87
N ARG A 256 -0.44 0.24 -6.95
CA ARG A 256 -0.19 -1.21 -6.93
C ARG A 256 1.06 -1.55 -7.71
N TYR A 257 1.85 -2.44 -7.14
CA TYR A 257 3.11 -2.92 -7.68
C TYR A 257 3.03 -4.43 -7.88
N ALA A 258 3.64 -4.92 -8.95
CA ALA A 258 3.72 -6.34 -9.28
C ALA A 258 5.00 -6.61 -10.09
N ILE A 259 5.35 -7.89 -10.22
CA ILE A 259 6.29 -8.34 -11.26
C ILE A 259 5.46 -8.93 -12.39
N ILE A 260 5.75 -8.48 -13.61
CA ILE A 260 5.05 -8.91 -14.83
C ILE A 260 6.04 -9.48 -15.83
N GLU A 261 5.52 -10.29 -16.75
CA GLU A 261 6.21 -10.64 -17.98
C GLU A 261 5.92 -9.59 -19.05
N LEU A 262 6.99 -9.04 -19.62
CA LEU A 262 6.95 -8.03 -20.66
C LEU A 262 7.61 -8.59 -21.92
N ASP A 263 6.88 -8.66 -23.02
CA ASP A 263 7.40 -9.14 -24.30
C ASP A 263 8.68 -8.38 -24.69
N LYS A 264 9.72 -9.10 -25.15
CA LYS A 264 10.99 -8.48 -25.54
C LYS A 264 10.82 -7.44 -26.64
N SER A 265 9.97 -7.73 -27.64
CA SER A 265 9.65 -6.79 -28.71
C SER A 265 9.04 -5.50 -28.17
N TYR A 266 8.13 -5.59 -27.20
CA TYR A 266 7.53 -4.43 -26.59
C TYR A 266 8.51 -3.68 -25.67
N ALA A 267 9.39 -4.39 -24.99
CA ALA A 267 10.46 -3.77 -24.20
C ALA A 267 11.44 -2.96 -25.07
N GLU A 268 11.79 -3.45 -26.26
CA GLU A 268 12.61 -2.73 -27.24
C GLU A 268 11.93 -1.46 -27.76
N GLU A 269 10.64 -1.52 -28.05
CA GLU A 269 9.82 -0.34 -28.40
C GLU A 269 9.78 0.69 -27.27
N LEU A 270 9.60 0.23 -26.02
CA LEU A 270 9.60 1.08 -24.84
C LEU A 270 10.97 1.74 -24.61
N ALA A 271 12.05 0.99 -24.74
CA ALA A 271 13.41 1.51 -24.59
C ALA A 271 13.69 2.58 -25.65
N THR A 272 13.40 2.29 -26.92
CA THR A 272 13.63 3.19 -28.06
C THR A 272 12.82 4.48 -27.93
N SER A 273 11.53 4.38 -27.60
CA SER A 273 10.64 5.54 -27.44
C SER A 273 11.03 6.46 -26.28
N ASN A 274 11.77 5.94 -25.29
CA ASN A 274 12.27 6.71 -24.15
C ASN A 274 13.75 7.11 -24.30
N GLY A 275 14.37 6.84 -25.47
CA GLY A 275 15.76 7.20 -25.74
C GLY A 275 16.78 6.39 -24.94
N ILE A 276 16.42 5.17 -24.52
CA ILE A 276 17.25 4.26 -23.74
C ILE A 276 17.72 3.12 -24.65
N ASN A 277 19.01 2.80 -24.61
CA ASN A 277 19.54 1.61 -25.30
C ASN A 277 19.06 0.33 -24.60
N ILE A 278 18.76 -0.73 -25.35
CA ILE A 278 18.35 -2.03 -24.82
C ILE A 278 19.32 -2.59 -23.76
N ASN A 279 20.63 -2.36 -23.90
CA ASN A 279 21.61 -2.77 -22.89
C ASN A 279 21.41 -2.03 -21.56
N ALA A 280 21.09 -0.73 -21.62
CA ALA A 280 20.77 0.07 -20.44
C ALA A 280 19.40 -0.32 -19.86
N PHE A 281 18.44 -0.69 -20.72
CA PHE A 281 17.16 -1.22 -20.28
C PHE A 281 17.34 -2.53 -19.49
N HIS A 282 18.15 -3.45 -20.02
CA HIS A 282 18.47 -4.72 -19.36
C HIS A 282 19.10 -4.51 -17.98
N GLN A 283 20.11 -3.65 -17.89
CA GLN A 283 20.78 -3.33 -16.63
C GLN A 283 19.87 -2.59 -15.63
N GLY A 284 18.94 -1.75 -16.12
CA GLY A 284 18.16 -0.85 -15.29
C GLY A 284 16.80 -1.39 -14.83
N TYR A 285 16.17 -2.28 -15.59
CA TYR A 285 14.75 -2.65 -15.38
C TYR A 285 14.48 -4.16 -15.34
N VAL A 286 15.38 -5.00 -15.84
CA VAL A 286 15.14 -6.44 -15.99
C VAL A 286 15.57 -7.20 -14.73
N LEU A 287 14.63 -7.87 -14.07
CA LEU A 287 14.91 -8.76 -12.94
C LEU A 287 15.46 -10.11 -13.42
N GLY A 288 14.91 -10.64 -14.50
CA GLY A 288 15.35 -11.86 -15.18
C GLY A 288 14.69 -11.98 -16.55
N GLU A 289 15.11 -12.98 -17.32
CA GLU A 289 14.72 -13.14 -18.72
C GLU A 289 14.34 -14.59 -19.04
N SER A 290 13.31 -14.76 -19.87
CA SER A 290 12.96 -16.01 -20.53
C SER A 290 13.27 -15.89 -22.03
N GLU A 291 12.89 -16.88 -22.85
CA GLU A 291 13.13 -16.82 -24.30
C GLU A 291 12.44 -15.60 -24.94
N GLU A 292 11.18 -15.33 -24.57
CA GLU A 292 10.35 -14.31 -25.21
C GLU A 292 10.03 -13.09 -24.33
N HIS A 293 10.26 -13.19 -23.00
CA HIS A 293 9.82 -12.17 -22.05
C HIS A 293 10.95 -11.68 -21.13
N TYR A 294 10.78 -10.46 -20.61
CA TYR A 294 11.53 -9.91 -19.49
C TYR A 294 10.65 -9.85 -18.25
N ALA A 295 11.15 -10.31 -17.11
CA ALA A 295 10.55 -10.06 -15.81
C ALA A 295 10.91 -8.63 -15.37
N VAL A 296 9.90 -7.78 -15.17
CA VAL A 296 10.10 -6.37 -14.79
C VAL A 296 9.21 -5.96 -13.63
N LEU A 297 9.66 -4.98 -12.85
CA LEU A 297 8.83 -4.33 -11.84
C LEU A 297 7.84 -3.39 -12.53
N PHE A 298 6.56 -3.53 -12.22
CA PHE A 298 5.50 -2.74 -12.80
C PHE A 298 4.66 -2.06 -11.72
N PHE A 299 4.31 -0.80 -11.97
CA PHE A 299 3.52 0.02 -11.06
C PHE A 299 2.32 0.62 -11.79
N VAL A 300 1.17 0.52 -11.13
CA VAL A 300 -0.09 1.11 -11.58
C VAL A 300 -0.59 2.06 -10.51
N MET A 301 -0.84 3.30 -10.90
CA MET A 301 -1.55 4.28 -10.09
C MET A 301 -2.98 4.39 -10.60
N TYR A 302 -3.93 4.38 -9.67
CA TYR A 302 -5.33 4.53 -9.96
C TYR A 302 -5.83 5.88 -9.50
N ARG A 303 -6.75 6.45 -10.28
CA ARG A 303 -7.42 7.71 -9.99
C ARG A 303 -8.91 7.49 -9.82
N HIS A 304 -9.49 8.18 -8.85
CA HIS A 304 -10.93 8.22 -8.69
C HIS A 304 -11.60 8.96 -9.85
N THR A 305 -12.67 8.40 -10.37
CA THR A 305 -13.50 9.03 -11.41
C THR A 305 -14.38 10.13 -10.80
N GLU A 306 -15.15 10.83 -11.62
CA GLU A 306 -16.16 11.81 -11.15
C GLU A 306 -17.16 11.22 -10.13
N TRP A 307 -17.40 9.91 -10.19
CA TRP A 307 -18.30 9.17 -9.31
C TRP A 307 -17.64 8.75 -8.00
N GLY A 308 -16.31 8.67 -7.98
CA GLY A 308 -15.48 8.37 -6.82
C GLY A 308 -14.91 9.61 -6.13
N ILE A 309 -15.36 10.82 -6.49
CA ILE A 309 -14.99 12.07 -5.80
C ILE A 309 -16.23 12.83 -5.33
N PRO A 310 -16.15 13.67 -4.28
CA PRO A 310 -17.28 14.47 -3.85
C PRO A 310 -17.81 15.36 -5.00
N PRO A 311 -19.15 15.52 -5.13
CA PRO A 311 -19.72 16.40 -6.14
C PRO A 311 -19.34 17.86 -5.91
N MET A 312 -18.99 18.56 -6.99
CA MET A 312 -18.68 19.99 -6.96
C MET A 312 -19.87 20.84 -6.48
N ASP A 313 -21.10 20.41 -6.74
CA ASP A 313 -22.32 21.10 -6.31
C ASP A 313 -22.77 20.73 -4.88
N GLY A 314 -22.09 19.77 -4.24
CA GLY A 314 -22.41 19.28 -2.89
C GLY A 314 -23.75 18.55 -2.76
N LYS A 315 -24.46 18.31 -3.86
CA LYS A 315 -25.79 17.66 -3.84
C LYS A 315 -25.68 16.17 -3.60
N LEU A 316 -26.78 15.60 -3.10
CA LEU A 316 -26.87 14.16 -2.95
C LEU A 316 -26.96 13.48 -4.32
N ARG A 317 -26.21 12.39 -4.48
CA ARG A 317 -26.18 11.55 -5.67
C ARG A 317 -27.01 10.29 -5.48
N ILE A 318 -27.43 9.74 -6.61
CA ILE A 318 -28.03 8.41 -6.69
C ILE A 318 -26.93 7.45 -7.15
N LEU A 319 -26.72 6.37 -6.41
CA LEU A 319 -25.75 5.36 -6.77
C LEU A 319 -26.21 4.62 -8.04
N ASN A 320 -25.34 4.60 -9.04
CA ASN A 320 -25.41 3.65 -10.14
C ASN A 320 -24.26 2.63 -9.98
N PRO A 321 -24.55 1.35 -9.70
CA PRO A 321 -23.53 0.31 -9.54
C PRO A 321 -22.62 0.12 -10.76
N ASP A 322 -23.08 0.44 -11.97
CA ASP A 322 -22.31 0.22 -13.19
C ASP A 322 -21.15 1.22 -13.34
N TYR A 323 -21.30 2.43 -12.79
CA TYR A 323 -20.29 3.47 -12.89
C TYR A 323 -19.02 3.12 -12.14
N ASN A 324 -17.89 3.19 -12.84
CA ASN A 324 -16.59 2.95 -12.26
C ASN A 324 -16.23 4.10 -11.31
N TRP A 325 -15.83 3.81 -10.08
CA TRP A 325 -15.32 4.78 -9.11
C TRP A 325 -13.81 4.93 -9.18
N LEU A 326 -13.14 3.96 -9.83
CA LEU A 326 -11.68 3.93 -9.95
C LEU A 326 -11.29 3.55 -11.38
N ALA A 327 -10.27 4.22 -11.92
CA ALA A 327 -9.70 3.95 -13.24
C ALA A 327 -8.18 3.95 -13.18
N VAL A 328 -7.54 3.24 -14.11
CA VAL A 328 -6.08 3.29 -14.30
C VAL A 328 -5.71 4.69 -14.81
N ASP A 329 -4.72 5.32 -14.18
CA ASP A 329 -4.26 6.66 -14.52
C ASP A 329 -2.83 6.64 -15.06
N VAL A 330 -1.93 5.95 -14.36
CA VAL A 330 -0.52 5.85 -14.74
C VAL A 330 -0.05 4.40 -14.64
N GLU A 331 0.70 3.98 -15.63
CA GLU A 331 1.33 2.66 -15.75
C GLU A 331 2.82 2.87 -16.00
N LEU A 332 3.67 2.33 -15.12
CA LEU A 332 5.12 2.51 -15.16
C LEU A 332 5.85 1.18 -15.05
N VAL A 333 6.85 0.96 -15.91
CA VAL A 333 7.94 0.02 -15.63
C VAL A 333 8.94 0.73 -14.71
N LEU A 334 9.17 0.15 -13.54
CA LEU A 334 10.04 0.71 -12.52
C LEU A 334 11.48 0.23 -12.70
N PRO A 335 12.47 1.11 -12.46
CA PRO A 335 13.85 0.67 -12.38
C PRO A 335 14.04 -0.27 -11.18
N LEU A 336 15.06 -1.12 -11.28
CA LEU A 336 15.47 -1.98 -10.17
C LEU A 336 15.88 -1.14 -8.95
N PRO A 337 15.73 -1.64 -7.71
CA PRO A 337 16.06 -0.89 -6.50
C PRO A 337 17.52 -0.39 -6.40
N ASN A 338 18.45 -1.02 -7.12
CA ASN A 338 19.86 -0.64 -7.22
C ASN A 338 20.15 0.34 -8.38
N ALA A 339 19.23 0.51 -9.33
CA ALA A 339 19.37 1.36 -10.51
C ALA A 339 18.94 2.81 -10.23
N ILE A 340 19.57 3.46 -9.24
CA ILE A 340 19.15 4.74 -8.65
C ILE A 340 19.12 5.91 -9.67
N SER A 341 19.93 5.84 -10.73
CA SER A 341 20.00 6.87 -11.78
C SER A 341 18.92 6.75 -12.84
N PHE A 342 18.20 5.62 -12.90
CA PHE A 342 17.19 5.34 -13.91
C PHE A 342 15.83 5.92 -13.51
N ARG A 343 15.04 6.32 -14.51
CA ARG A 343 13.69 6.87 -14.32
C ARG A 343 12.63 5.84 -14.66
N PRO A 344 11.48 5.81 -13.98
CA PRO A 344 10.35 4.99 -14.41
C PRO A 344 9.93 5.29 -15.85
N ILE A 345 9.64 4.25 -16.63
CA ILE A 345 9.22 4.34 -18.03
C ILE A 345 7.71 4.17 -18.10
N ARG A 346 7.02 5.07 -18.83
CA ARG A 346 5.57 4.90 -19.07
C ARG A 346 5.34 3.73 -20.02
N ALA A 347 4.45 2.83 -19.63
CA ALA A 347 4.03 1.69 -20.45
C ALA A 347 2.51 1.62 -20.51
N LYS A 348 1.98 0.85 -21.46
CA LYS A 348 0.55 0.50 -21.54
C LYS A 348 0.46 -1.01 -21.60
N TRP A 349 0.02 -1.63 -20.52
CA TRP A 349 0.05 -3.08 -20.36
C TRP A 349 -1.25 -3.62 -19.77
N VAL A 350 -1.90 -2.94 -18.81
CA VAL A 350 -3.11 -3.41 -18.10
C VAL A 350 -4.29 -3.74 -19.04
N TYR A 351 -4.40 -3.00 -20.15
CA TYR A 351 -5.45 -3.19 -21.15
C TYR A 351 -4.96 -3.82 -22.46
N LYS A 352 -3.70 -4.28 -22.51
CA LYS A 352 -3.26 -5.12 -23.62
C LYS A 352 -3.96 -6.48 -23.52
N THR A 353 -4.43 -6.97 -24.66
CA THR A 353 -5.12 -8.26 -24.85
C THR A 353 -4.32 -9.11 -25.79
#